data_AF-X1TMZ4-F1
#
_entry.id   AF-X1TMZ4-F1
#
_cell.length_a   1.000
_cell.length_b   1.000
_cell.length_c   1.000
_cell.angle_alpha   90.00
_cell.angle_beta   90.00
_cell.angle_gamma   90.00
#
_symmetry.space_group_name_H-M   'P 1'
#
loop_
_entity.id
_entity.type
_entity.pdbx_description
1 polymer ?
#
loop_
_entity_poly.entity_id
_entity_poly.type
_entity_poly.pdbx_seq_one_letter_code
_entity_poly.pdbx_strand_id
1 'polypeptide(L)'
;MVVTTAPPQTLSMEEYRRDWQPQGWELIIIGPTSTWRQDWGEWEAIRDIVQNALDESEAYQFGYDEEGLWIADKGKGVAVADFLLGPPKLKPDYARGKFGEGMKISALALVRMGYSVHVETVGRELWVVFLEQKTNGTAETLAALWRPGGIRTGTRFHIIGYRGSAFEKNFAVNLPKMAVLAQGPSPLGEPIRRFNQLLDAAYTDSPKIYARDIFMRDISSLYSYNLWGFDMAPDRHAPKEESHMWVDMGRLWCCVSKVDLMQGFLNMVHDPPVIETDESHNVNMNTYSMGYNPVTNSAYAEQVRESAVGWLKAWKLNFGEAAVIRTSDRWDNMVTHLGYTSHRVSWNVQETLSKAITTDKDII
;
A
#
# COMPACT_ATOMS: atom_id res chain seq x y z
N MET A 1 -3.23 -42.97 -10.85
CA MET A 1 -4.64 -42.58 -10.60
C MET A 1 -4.56 -41.21 -9.96
N VAL A 2 -4.82 -40.15 -10.72
CA VAL A 2 -4.71 -38.76 -10.23
C VAL A 2 -6.00 -38.45 -9.51
N VAL A 3 -5.96 -38.23 -8.19
CA VAL A 3 -7.12 -37.71 -7.48
C VAL A 3 -7.28 -36.25 -7.87
N THR A 4 -8.34 -35.98 -8.61
CA THR A 4 -8.77 -34.67 -9.12
C THR A 4 -9.84 -34.02 -8.24
N THR A 5 -10.09 -34.54 -7.04
CA THR A 5 -11.08 -33.98 -6.11
C THR A 5 -10.37 -33.22 -5.00
N ALA A 6 -10.72 -31.94 -4.83
CA ALA A 6 -10.28 -31.13 -3.69
C ALA A 6 -10.58 -31.85 -2.36
N PRO A 7 -9.72 -31.72 -1.34
CA PRO A 7 -10.01 -32.26 -0.02
C PRO A 7 -11.23 -31.60 0.61
N PRO A 8 -11.89 -32.31 1.56
CA PRO A 8 -12.89 -31.66 2.39
C PRO A 8 -12.23 -30.50 3.17
N GLN A 9 -13.02 -29.47 3.48
CA GLN A 9 -12.53 -28.31 4.24
C GLN A 9 -12.00 -28.72 5.61
N THR A 10 -12.69 -29.64 6.28
CA THR A 10 -12.25 -30.26 7.53
C THR A 10 -11.95 -31.74 7.27
N LEU A 11 -10.80 -32.20 7.75
CA LEU A 11 -10.30 -33.56 7.59
C LEU A 11 -10.03 -34.17 8.96
N SER A 12 -10.48 -35.41 9.17
CA SER A 12 -10.09 -36.20 10.33
C SER A 12 -8.77 -36.95 10.09
N MET A 13 -8.06 -37.30 11.16
CA MET A 13 -6.85 -38.13 11.05
C MET A 13 -7.13 -39.52 10.45
N GLU A 14 -8.35 -40.04 10.58
CA GLU A 14 -8.74 -41.32 9.99
C GLU A 14 -8.90 -41.21 8.47
N GLU A 15 -9.61 -40.17 8.00
CA GLU A 15 -9.75 -39.87 6.56
C GLU A 15 -8.40 -39.57 5.91
N TYR A 16 -7.53 -38.80 6.57
CA TYR A 16 -6.16 -38.57 6.08
C TYR A 16 -5.42 -39.89 5.83
N ARG A 17 -5.40 -40.79 6.83
CA ARG A 17 -4.69 -42.08 6.74
C ARG A 17 -5.30 -43.02 5.71
N ARG A 18 -6.62 -43.02 5.57
CA ARG A 18 -7.35 -43.89 4.65
C ARG A 18 -7.24 -43.41 3.20
N ASP A 19 -7.47 -42.12 2.97
CA ASP A 19 -7.72 -41.60 1.63
C ASP A 19 -6.51 -40.85 1.08
N TRP A 20 -5.77 -40.07 1.88
CA TRP A 20 -4.75 -39.14 1.39
C TRP A 20 -3.32 -39.70 1.49
N GLN A 21 -2.96 -40.26 2.65
CA GLN A 21 -1.63 -40.79 2.90
C GLN A 21 -1.20 -41.87 1.88
N PRO A 22 -2.06 -42.82 1.46
CA PRO A 22 -1.68 -43.83 0.45
C PRO A 22 -1.37 -43.26 -0.93
N GLN A 23 -1.83 -42.03 -1.22
CA GLN A 23 -1.55 -41.33 -2.47
C GLN A 23 -0.27 -40.48 -2.42
N GLY A 24 0.51 -40.58 -1.34
CA GLY A 24 1.75 -39.85 -1.16
C GLY A 24 1.59 -38.42 -0.64
N TRP A 25 0.42 -38.06 -0.09
CA TRP A 25 0.26 -36.80 0.63
C TRP A 25 0.80 -36.92 2.05
N GLU A 26 1.56 -35.92 2.46
CA GLU A 26 2.05 -35.71 3.81
C GLU A 26 1.25 -34.59 4.49
N LEU A 27 1.03 -34.72 5.80
CA LEU A 27 0.27 -33.75 6.59
C LEU A 27 1.20 -32.92 7.49
N ILE A 28 1.05 -31.61 7.45
CA ILE A 28 1.68 -30.68 8.41
C ILE A 28 0.60 -29.92 9.18
N ILE A 29 0.79 -29.78 10.48
CA ILE A 29 -0.08 -28.95 11.33
C ILE A 29 0.54 -27.55 11.39
N ILE A 30 -0.21 -26.54 10.97
CA ILE A 30 0.26 -25.14 10.96
C ILE A 30 0.06 -24.52 12.34
N GLY A 31 -1.08 -24.77 12.99
CA GLY A 31 -1.28 -24.53 14.43
C GLY A 31 -2.44 -23.60 14.82
N PRO A 32 -2.79 -22.52 14.10
CA PRO A 32 -3.93 -21.67 14.46
C PRO A 32 -5.26 -22.44 14.43
N THR A 33 -6.17 -22.16 15.37
CA THR A 33 -7.53 -22.69 15.32
C THR A 33 -8.38 -21.93 14.30
N SER A 34 -9.44 -22.55 13.77
CA SER A 34 -10.35 -21.93 12.79
C SER A 34 -10.95 -20.59 13.28
N THR A 35 -10.99 -20.36 14.59
CA THR A 35 -11.49 -19.14 15.23
C THR A 35 -10.46 -18.00 15.36
N TRP A 36 -9.22 -18.15 14.90
CA TRP A 36 -8.23 -17.07 14.98
C TRP A 36 -8.44 -16.03 13.86
N ARG A 37 -8.32 -14.74 14.18
CA ARG A 37 -8.45 -13.59 13.26
C ARG A 37 -9.78 -13.60 12.52
N GLN A 38 -10.88 -13.71 13.27
CA GLN A 38 -12.24 -13.69 12.72
C GLN A 38 -12.60 -12.38 12.00
N ASP A 39 -11.85 -11.31 12.29
CA ASP A 39 -11.91 -10.02 11.61
C ASP A 39 -11.43 -10.06 10.15
N TRP A 40 -10.69 -11.10 9.73
CA TRP A 40 -10.18 -11.21 8.36
C TRP A 40 -11.24 -11.81 7.41
N GLY A 41 -11.54 -11.06 6.35
CA GLY A 41 -12.37 -11.49 5.22
C GLY A 41 -11.56 -11.70 3.94
N GLU A 42 -12.24 -11.61 2.81
CA GLU A 42 -11.69 -11.85 1.47
C GLU A 42 -10.60 -10.83 1.12
N TRP A 43 -10.82 -9.56 1.46
CA TRP A 43 -9.87 -8.49 1.20
C TRP A 43 -8.55 -8.72 1.93
N GLU A 44 -8.58 -8.96 3.25
CA GLU A 44 -7.35 -9.15 4.03
C GLU A 44 -6.54 -10.35 3.54
N ALA A 45 -7.24 -11.43 3.16
CA ALA A 45 -6.62 -12.65 2.64
C ALA A 45 -5.99 -12.44 1.26
N ILE A 46 -6.73 -11.88 0.30
CA ILE A 46 -6.22 -11.61 -1.06
C ILE A 46 -5.07 -10.60 -1.00
N ARG A 47 -5.22 -9.54 -0.18
CA ARG A 47 -4.19 -8.53 0.05
C ARG A 47 -2.86 -9.14 0.49
N ASP A 48 -2.85 -10.01 1.50
CA ASP A 48 -1.58 -10.55 2.00
C ASP A 48 -0.97 -11.58 1.03
N ILE A 49 -1.79 -12.33 0.27
CA ILE A 49 -1.29 -13.18 -0.84
C ILE A 49 -0.58 -12.33 -1.89
N VAL A 50 -1.21 -11.24 -2.36
CA VAL A 50 -0.61 -10.31 -3.33
C VAL A 50 0.64 -9.62 -2.75
N GLN A 51 0.62 -9.22 -1.48
CA GLN A 51 1.79 -8.63 -0.81
C GLN A 51 2.98 -9.59 -0.79
N ASN A 52 2.75 -10.87 -0.51
CA ASN A 52 3.83 -11.87 -0.52
C ASN A 52 4.39 -12.07 -1.94
N ALA A 53 3.53 -12.09 -2.97
CA ALA A 53 3.95 -12.15 -4.37
C ALA A 53 4.81 -10.94 -4.79
N LEU A 54 4.38 -9.74 -4.38
CA LEU A 54 5.08 -8.48 -4.65
C LEU A 54 6.40 -8.36 -3.88
N ASP A 55 6.45 -8.79 -2.62
CA ASP A 55 7.69 -8.83 -1.83
C ASP A 55 8.73 -9.80 -2.43
N GLU A 56 8.27 -10.88 -3.07
CA GLU A 56 9.16 -11.89 -3.61
C GLU A 56 9.63 -11.55 -5.04
N SER A 57 8.79 -10.94 -5.89
CA SER A 57 9.13 -10.74 -7.31
C SER A 57 8.79 -9.38 -7.91
N GLU A 58 8.36 -8.40 -7.11
CA GLU A 58 7.95 -7.05 -7.53
C GLU A 58 6.78 -6.97 -8.53
N ALA A 59 6.26 -8.12 -8.95
CA ALA A 59 5.14 -8.25 -9.85
C ALA A 59 4.35 -9.50 -9.48
N TYR A 60 3.10 -9.53 -9.90
CA TYR A 60 2.27 -10.73 -9.81
C TYR A 60 1.33 -10.76 -10.99
N GLN A 61 0.68 -11.91 -11.17
CA GLN A 61 -0.40 -12.10 -12.12
C GLN A 61 -1.59 -12.66 -11.36
N PHE A 62 -2.78 -12.34 -11.82
CA PHE A 62 -3.99 -12.97 -11.34
C PHE A 62 -4.93 -13.22 -12.51
N GLY A 63 -5.89 -14.10 -12.30
CA GLY A 63 -6.93 -14.38 -13.28
C GLY A 63 -7.98 -15.32 -12.72
N TYR A 64 -9.00 -15.57 -13.54
CA TYR A 64 -10.05 -16.53 -13.22
C TYR A 64 -9.99 -17.69 -14.19
N ASP A 65 -10.17 -18.89 -13.68
CA ASP A 65 -10.46 -20.08 -14.47
C ASP A 65 -11.85 -20.64 -14.11
N GLU A 66 -12.17 -21.82 -14.61
CA GLU A 66 -13.45 -22.47 -14.35
C GLU A 66 -13.66 -22.80 -12.86
N GLU A 67 -12.59 -22.85 -12.06
CA GLU A 67 -12.59 -23.27 -10.66
C GLU A 67 -12.50 -22.10 -9.68
N GLY A 68 -11.72 -21.05 -9.97
CA GLY A 68 -11.33 -20.07 -8.95
C GLY A 68 -10.65 -18.81 -9.48
N LEU A 69 -10.41 -17.89 -8.54
CA LEU A 69 -9.37 -16.88 -8.68
C LEU A 69 -8.02 -17.54 -8.42
N TRP A 70 -7.04 -17.29 -9.27
CA TRP A 70 -5.64 -17.61 -8.99
C TRP A 70 -4.79 -16.35 -8.95
N ILE A 71 -3.77 -16.35 -8.10
CA ILE A 71 -2.74 -15.31 -7.96
C ILE A 71 -1.39 -16.00 -8.03
N ALA A 72 -0.48 -15.51 -8.88
CA ALA A 72 0.81 -16.12 -9.11
C ALA A 72 1.97 -15.12 -9.19
N ASP A 73 3.14 -15.56 -8.76
CA ASP A 73 4.42 -14.85 -8.88
C ASP A 73 5.46 -15.66 -9.66
N LYS A 74 6.66 -15.12 -9.86
CA LYS A 74 7.80 -15.80 -10.50
C LYS A 74 9.02 -15.95 -9.59
N GLY A 75 8.78 -15.90 -8.28
CA GLY A 75 9.77 -16.01 -7.23
C GLY A 75 10.40 -17.38 -7.05
N LYS A 76 11.11 -17.55 -5.94
CA LYS A 76 11.81 -18.81 -5.60
C LYS A 76 10.88 -19.94 -5.11
N GLY A 77 9.61 -19.63 -4.83
CA GLY A 77 8.65 -20.54 -4.23
C GLY A 77 8.66 -20.52 -2.70
N VAL A 78 7.73 -21.28 -2.11
CA VAL A 78 7.48 -21.34 -0.65
C VAL A 78 7.87 -22.70 -0.10
N ALA A 79 8.70 -22.73 0.95
CA ALA A 79 9.06 -23.97 1.64
C ALA A 79 7.90 -24.50 2.49
N VAL A 80 7.80 -25.83 2.63
CA VAL A 80 6.87 -26.46 3.60
C VAL A 80 7.12 -25.91 5.01
N ALA A 81 8.38 -25.69 5.37
CA ALA A 81 8.77 -25.09 6.64
C ALA A 81 8.26 -23.64 6.82
N ASP A 82 8.02 -22.90 5.73
CA ASP A 82 7.49 -21.53 5.81
C ASP A 82 6.01 -21.52 6.24
N PHE A 83 5.29 -22.63 6.07
CA PHE A 83 3.94 -22.82 6.59
C PHE A 83 3.91 -23.15 8.08
N LEU A 84 5.02 -23.54 8.71
CA LEU A 84 5.04 -23.78 10.14
C LEU A 84 4.98 -22.47 10.93
N LEU A 85 4.26 -22.46 12.05
CA LEU A 85 4.39 -21.37 13.03
C LEU A 85 5.79 -21.43 13.65
N GLY A 86 6.51 -20.32 13.57
CA GLY A 86 7.84 -20.15 14.13
C GLY A 86 8.02 -18.71 14.62
N PRO A 87 9.14 -18.39 15.28
CA PRO A 87 9.38 -17.03 15.73
C PRO A 87 9.30 -16.06 14.55
N PRO A 88 8.67 -14.88 14.72
CA PRO A 88 8.48 -13.93 13.64
C PRO A 88 9.83 -13.55 13.06
N LYS A 89 10.04 -13.87 11.77
CA LYS A 89 11.18 -13.37 11.01
C LYS A 89 10.85 -11.95 10.59
N LEU A 90 11.37 -10.97 11.33
CA LEU A 90 11.24 -9.56 10.96
C LEU A 90 11.83 -9.36 9.57
N LYS A 91 10.95 -9.02 8.62
CA LYS A 91 11.36 -8.62 7.27
C LYS A 91 12.01 -7.22 7.33
N PRO A 92 12.88 -6.89 6.37
CA PRO A 92 13.51 -5.58 6.29
C PRO A 92 12.48 -4.47 6.09
N ASP A 93 12.85 -3.23 6.42
CA ASP A 93 11.91 -2.09 6.49
C ASP A 93 11.24 -1.76 5.15
N TYR A 94 11.84 -2.15 4.02
CA TYR A 94 11.28 -1.93 2.68
C TYR A 94 10.20 -2.94 2.27
N ALA A 95 10.03 -4.03 3.02
CA ALA A 95 9.05 -5.06 2.69
C ALA A 95 7.61 -4.55 2.91
N ARG A 96 6.66 -5.04 2.10
CA ARG A 96 5.23 -4.75 2.24
C ARG A 96 4.63 -5.50 3.43
N GLY A 97 5.05 -6.75 3.65
CA GLY A 97 4.72 -7.54 4.85
C GLY A 97 5.85 -7.54 5.88
N LYS A 98 5.54 -7.55 7.19
CA LYS A 98 6.56 -7.47 8.27
C LYS A 98 6.74 -8.74 9.12
N PHE A 99 5.66 -9.48 9.36
CA PHE A 99 5.62 -10.49 10.44
C PHE A 99 5.71 -11.95 9.99
N GLY A 100 5.59 -12.25 8.68
CA GLY A 100 5.74 -13.62 8.15
C GLY A 100 4.59 -14.59 8.49
N GLU A 101 3.47 -14.08 9.01
CA GLU A 101 2.29 -14.88 9.38
C GLU A 101 1.13 -14.72 8.40
N GLY A 102 1.09 -13.64 7.63
CA GLY A 102 -0.10 -13.25 6.89
C GLY A 102 -0.55 -14.27 5.84
N MET A 103 0.36 -14.99 5.19
CA MET A 103 0.03 -16.08 4.26
C MET A 103 -0.80 -17.19 4.94
N LYS A 104 -0.43 -17.56 6.17
CA LYS A 104 -1.12 -18.61 6.95
C LYS A 104 -2.51 -18.13 7.36
N ILE A 105 -2.59 -16.88 7.83
CA ILE A 105 -3.87 -16.26 8.24
C ILE A 105 -4.79 -16.09 7.02
N SER A 106 -4.24 -15.77 5.86
CA SER A 106 -5.00 -15.66 4.61
C SER A 106 -5.62 -17.00 4.23
N ALA A 107 -4.81 -18.07 4.23
CA ALA A 107 -5.31 -19.40 3.92
C ALA A 107 -6.36 -19.86 4.95
N LEU A 108 -6.15 -19.57 6.24
CA LEU A 108 -7.14 -19.82 7.29
C LEU A 108 -8.46 -19.12 7.04
N ALA A 109 -8.43 -17.81 6.75
CA ALA A 109 -9.62 -17.01 6.50
C ALA A 109 -10.40 -17.54 5.29
N LEU A 110 -9.70 -17.88 4.21
CA LEU A 110 -10.31 -18.44 3.00
C LEU A 110 -10.97 -19.80 3.24
N VAL A 111 -10.29 -20.73 3.91
CA VAL A 111 -10.85 -22.05 4.23
C VAL A 111 -12.06 -21.91 5.16
N ARG A 112 -11.99 -21.01 6.16
CA ARG A 112 -13.12 -20.70 7.05
C ARG A 112 -14.33 -20.14 6.30
N MET A 113 -14.13 -19.34 5.25
CA MET A 113 -15.20 -18.81 4.41
C MET A 113 -15.76 -19.86 3.43
N GLY A 114 -15.21 -21.07 3.44
CA GLY A 114 -15.68 -22.18 2.63
C GLY A 114 -15.00 -22.31 1.27
N TYR A 115 -13.91 -21.59 1.03
CA TYR A 115 -13.12 -21.72 -0.19
C TYR A 115 -12.09 -22.86 -0.05
N SER A 116 -11.87 -23.61 -1.12
CA SER A 116 -10.76 -24.56 -1.17
C SER A 116 -9.50 -23.83 -1.62
N VAL A 117 -8.41 -23.96 -0.86
CA VAL A 117 -7.15 -23.28 -1.15
C VAL A 117 -6.11 -24.29 -1.61
N HIS A 118 -5.75 -24.22 -2.88
CA HIS A 118 -4.67 -25.00 -3.49
C HIS A 118 -3.47 -24.09 -3.76
N VAL A 119 -2.27 -24.57 -3.43
CA VAL A 119 -1.03 -23.82 -3.63
C VAL A 119 -0.06 -24.69 -4.43
N GLU A 120 0.29 -24.23 -5.62
CA GLU A 120 1.36 -24.81 -6.41
C GLU A 120 2.61 -23.97 -6.24
N THR A 121 3.74 -24.58 -5.91
CA THR A 121 5.00 -23.85 -5.78
C THR A 121 6.16 -24.72 -6.27
N VAL A 122 7.39 -24.22 -6.20
CA VAL A 122 8.57 -24.90 -6.73
C VAL A 122 8.74 -26.28 -6.08
N GLY A 123 8.50 -27.33 -6.88
CA GLY A 123 8.72 -28.73 -6.49
C GLY A 123 7.70 -29.31 -5.51
N ARG A 124 6.57 -28.63 -5.24
CA ARG A 124 5.49 -29.17 -4.41
C ARG A 124 4.13 -28.55 -4.71
N GLU A 125 3.10 -29.28 -4.33
CA GLU A 125 1.73 -28.77 -4.27
C GLU A 125 1.17 -28.98 -2.86
N LEU A 126 0.26 -28.09 -2.45
CA LEU A 126 -0.36 -28.10 -1.14
C LEU A 126 -1.87 -27.86 -1.24
N TRP A 127 -2.61 -28.53 -0.38
CA TRP A 127 -3.98 -28.17 -0.03
C TRP A 127 -4.04 -27.69 1.40
N VAL A 128 -4.64 -26.53 1.63
CA VAL A 128 -4.87 -26.03 2.99
C VAL A 128 -6.24 -26.49 3.47
N VAL A 129 -6.28 -27.06 4.67
CA VAL A 129 -7.47 -27.66 5.28
C VAL A 129 -7.50 -27.37 6.78
N PHE A 130 -8.64 -27.61 7.42
CA PHE A 130 -8.71 -27.81 8.86
C PHE A 130 -8.52 -29.28 9.20
N LEU A 131 -7.73 -29.55 10.23
CA LEU A 131 -7.58 -30.87 10.83
C LEU A 131 -8.39 -30.92 12.11
N GLU A 132 -9.32 -31.88 12.20
CA GLU A 132 -10.06 -32.13 13.44
C GLU A 132 -9.15 -32.80 14.48
N GLN A 133 -9.03 -32.17 15.65
CA GLN A 133 -8.24 -32.67 16.77
C GLN A 133 -9.13 -32.90 17.99
N LYS A 134 -8.93 -34.06 18.62
CA LYS A 134 -9.54 -34.38 19.92
C LYS A 134 -8.79 -33.63 21.03
N THR A 135 -9.52 -32.79 21.76
CA THR A 135 -9.06 -32.08 22.96
C THR A 135 -10.02 -32.41 24.12
N ASN A 136 -10.35 -31.45 24.99
CA ASN A 136 -11.49 -31.57 25.93
C ASN A 136 -12.85 -31.38 25.20
N GLY A 137 -12.92 -31.87 23.96
CA GLY A 137 -13.91 -31.56 22.93
C GLY A 137 -13.31 -31.83 21.55
N THR A 138 -13.78 -31.13 20.53
CA THR A 138 -13.17 -31.10 19.19
C THR A 138 -12.67 -29.69 18.89
N ALA A 139 -11.52 -29.60 18.24
CA ALA A 139 -10.97 -28.33 17.75
C ALA A 139 -10.51 -28.52 16.30
N GLU A 140 -10.77 -27.51 15.47
CA GLU A 140 -10.30 -27.46 14.10
C GLU A 140 -9.03 -26.61 14.05
N THR A 141 -7.92 -27.23 13.64
CA THR A 141 -6.62 -26.58 13.55
C THR A 141 -6.19 -26.49 12.11
N LEU A 142 -5.68 -25.34 11.67
CA LEU A 142 -5.17 -25.16 10.32
C LEU A 142 -4.02 -26.15 10.06
N ALA A 143 -4.11 -26.84 8.93
CA ALA A 143 -3.14 -27.80 8.47
C ALA A 143 -2.98 -27.67 6.95
N ALA A 144 -1.94 -28.30 6.41
CA ALA A 144 -1.79 -28.48 4.97
C ALA A 144 -1.43 -29.91 4.64
N LEU A 145 -2.05 -30.44 3.60
CA LEU A 145 -1.61 -31.62 2.90
C LEU A 145 -0.61 -31.17 1.84
N TRP A 146 0.56 -31.80 1.74
CA TRP A 146 1.54 -31.49 0.71
C TRP A 146 2.14 -32.76 0.11
N ARG A 147 2.65 -32.67 -1.11
CA ARG A 147 3.46 -33.73 -1.73
C ARG A 147 4.48 -33.16 -2.71
N PRO A 148 5.54 -33.90 -3.06
CA PRO A 148 6.40 -33.55 -4.18
C PRO A 148 5.58 -33.42 -5.47
N GLY A 149 5.81 -32.36 -6.25
CA GLY A 149 4.98 -32.03 -7.41
C GLY A 149 5.07 -30.56 -7.80
N GLY A 150 3.98 -29.96 -8.29
CA GLY A 150 3.89 -28.51 -8.50
C GLY A 150 4.64 -27.97 -9.72
N ILE A 151 5.06 -26.70 -9.61
CA ILE A 151 5.54 -25.88 -10.73
C ILE A 151 7.06 -25.71 -10.71
N ARG A 152 7.61 -25.16 -11.81
CA ARG A 152 9.07 -24.96 -11.97
C ARG A 152 9.57 -23.63 -11.42
N THR A 153 8.70 -22.64 -11.28
CA THR A 153 9.08 -21.26 -10.90
C THR A 153 7.89 -20.59 -10.22
N GLY A 154 8.15 -19.82 -9.17
CA GLY A 154 7.15 -19.03 -8.47
C GLY A 154 6.23 -19.84 -7.56
N THR A 155 5.16 -19.17 -7.16
CA THR A 155 4.03 -19.75 -6.41
C THR A 155 2.74 -19.33 -7.07
N ARG A 156 1.74 -20.22 -7.10
CA ARG A 156 0.38 -19.95 -7.53
C ARG A 156 -0.56 -20.33 -6.38
N PHE A 157 -1.28 -19.35 -5.86
CA PHE A 157 -2.41 -19.53 -4.95
C PHE A 157 -3.69 -19.61 -5.77
N HIS A 158 -4.45 -20.68 -5.62
CA HIS A 158 -5.74 -20.87 -6.27
C HIS A 158 -6.83 -20.96 -5.21
N ILE A 159 -7.75 -19.99 -5.26
CA ILE A 159 -8.88 -19.84 -4.35
C ILE A 159 -10.11 -20.37 -5.07
N ILE A 160 -10.32 -21.68 -4.94
CA ILE A 160 -11.36 -22.42 -5.65
C ILE A 160 -12.72 -22.09 -5.02
N GLY A 161 -13.70 -21.82 -5.89
CA GLY A 161 -15.03 -21.33 -5.52
C GLY A 161 -15.13 -19.80 -5.43
N TYR A 162 -14.01 -19.06 -5.40
CA TYR A 162 -14.06 -17.60 -5.36
C TYR A 162 -14.35 -16.99 -6.73
N ARG A 163 -15.35 -16.11 -6.80
CA ARG A 163 -15.78 -15.39 -8.02
C ARG A 163 -15.98 -13.89 -7.78
N GLY A 164 -15.52 -13.37 -6.65
CA GLY A 164 -15.58 -11.96 -6.31
C GLY A 164 -14.57 -11.14 -7.11
N SER A 165 -14.27 -9.92 -6.66
CA SER A 165 -13.24 -9.07 -7.27
C SER A 165 -11.85 -9.52 -6.81
N ALA A 166 -10.83 -9.40 -7.67
CA ALA A 166 -9.45 -9.58 -7.22
C ALA A 166 -8.91 -8.31 -6.53
N PHE A 167 -9.80 -7.35 -6.23
CA PHE A 167 -9.51 -6.03 -5.67
C PHE A 167 -8.49 -5.28 -6.51
N GLU A 168 -8.65 -5.34 -7.83
CA GLU A 168 -7.65 -4.93 -8.82
C GLU A 168 -7.21 -3.48 -8.60
N LYS A 169 -8.17 -2.61 -8.28
CA LYS A 169 -7.96 -1.18 -8.00
C LYS A 169 -7.39 -0.90 -6.62
N ASN A 170 -7.34 -1.88 -5.71
CA ASN A 170 -6.71 -1.73 -4.40
C ASN A 170 -5.19 -1.98 -4.43
N PHE A 171 -4.63 -2.25 -5.61
CA PHE A 171 -3.19 -2.40 -5.81
C PHE A 171 -2.68 -1.37 -6.82
N ALA A 172 -1.84 -0.43 -6.39
CA ALA A 172 -1.36 0.66 -7.24
C ALA A 172 -0.56 0.14 -8.46
N VAL A 173 0.12 -1.00 -8.31
CA VAL A 173 0.85 -1.68 -9.40
C VAL A 173 -0.04 -2.11 -10.57
N ASN A 174 -1.35 -2.28 -10.34
CA ASN A 174 -2.30 -2.64 -11.39
C ASN A 174 -2.84 -1.42 -12.14
N LEU A 175 -2.63 -0.21 -11.61
CA LEU A 175 -3.08 1.01 -12.27
C LEU A 175 -2.26 1.26 -13.53
N PRO A 176 -2.89 1.74 -14.61
CA PRO A 176 -2.16 2.02 -15.84
C PRO A 176 -1.16 3.16 -15.61
N LYS A 177 -0.03 3.15 -16.33
CA LYS A 177 1.02 4.18 -16.18
C LYS A 177 0.50 5.62 -16.34
N MET A 178 -0.54 5.82 -17.16
CA MET A 178 -1.17 7.13 -17.36
C MET A 178 -1.91 7.66 -16.12
N ALA A 179 -2.24 6.79 -15.16
CA ALA A 179 -2.79 7.21 -13.87
C ALA A 179 -1.74 7.94 -13.01
N VAL A 180 -0.44 7.77 -13.27
CA VAL A 180 0.63 8.46 -12.54
C VAL A 180 0.77 9.89 -13.06
N LEU A 181 0.28 10.85 -12.28
CA LEU A 181 0.31 12.27 -12.60
C LEU A 181 1.68 12.90 -12.35
N ALA A 182 2.32 12.51 -11.25
CA ALA A 182 3.65 12.94 -10.84
C ALA A 182 4.30 11.89 -9.93
N GLN A 183 5.62 11.98 -9.75
CA GLN A 183 6.36 11.09 -8.86
C GLN A 183 7.55 11.83 -8.22
N GLY A 184 7.88 11.46 -6.99
CA GLY A 184 9.04 11.95 -6.26
C GLY A 184 9.78 10.78 -5.61
N PRO A 185 11.12 10.82 -5.49
CA PRO A 185 11.86 9.77 -4.79
C PRO A 185 11.30 9.58 -3.37
N SER A 186 11.17 8.32 -2.93
CA SER A 186 10.87 8.00 -1.53
C SER A 186 12.18 7.94 -0.73
N PRO A 187 12.17 8.23 0.59
CA PRO A 187 13.32 7.94 1.46
C PRO A 187 13.75 6.46 1.45
N LEU A 188 12.85 5.53 1.13
CA LEU A 188 13.19 4.13 0.94
C LEU A 188 13.89 3.91 -0.41
N GLY A 189 15.23 3.94 -0.39
CA GLY A 189 16.08 3.79 -1.57
C GLY A 189 16.61 2.38 -1.84
N GLU A 190 16.50 1.47 -0.86
CA GLU A 190 17.08 0.12 -0.93
C GLU A 190 16.00 -0.96 -0.70
N PRO A 191 16.13 -2.15 -1.34
CA PRO A 191 17.19 -2.54 -2.29
C PRO A 191 16.95 -1.96 -3.69
N ILE A 192 15.74 -1.48 -3.95
CA ILE A 192 15.31 -0.87 -5.19
C ILE A 192 14.81 0.52 -4.87
N ARG A 193 15.19 1.50 -5.68
CA ARG A 193 14.72 2.88 -5.54
C ARG A 193 13.20 2.94 -5.68
N ARG A 194 12.53 3.44 -4.65
CA ARG A 194 11.08 3.65 -4.63
C ARG A 194 10.73 5.10 -4.90
N PHE A 195 9.52 5.28 -5.38
CA PHE A 195 8.96 6.59 -5.69
C PHE A 195 7.60 6.70 -5.03
N ASN A 196 7.37 7.81 -4.37
CA ASN A 196 6.02 8.25 -4.06
C ASN A 196 5.37 8.72 -5.36
N GLN A 197 4.08 8.44 -5.53
CA GLN A 197 3.35 8.74 -6.75
C GLN A 197 2.07 9.50 -6.42
N LEU A 198 1.84 10.58 -7.17
CA LEU A 198 0.56 11.25 -7.23
C LEU A 198 -0.24 10.60 -8.35
N LEU A 199 -1.44 10.14 -8.03
CA LEU A 199 -2.28 9.34 -8.90
C LEU A 199 -3.56 10.10 -9.23
N ASP A 200 -4.02 9.96 -10.46
CA ASP A 200 -5.30 10.48 -10.90
C ASP A 200 -6.43 9.67 -10.29
N ALA A 201 -7.27 10.35 -9.51
CA ALA A 201 -8.40 9.75 -8.81
C ALA A 201 -9.46 9.18 -9.78
N ALA A 202 -9.44 9.55 -11.07
CA ALA A 202 -10.33 8.97 -12.09
C ALA A 202 -10.04 7.48 -12.37
N TYR A 203 -8.83 7.00 -12.06
CA TYR A 203 -8.46 5.58 -12.19
C TYR A 203 -8.72 4.78 -10.93
N THR A 204 -9.12 5.46 -9.85
CA THR A 204 -9.53 4.85 -8.59
C THR A 204 -11.04 5.02 -8.42
N ASP A 205 -11.73 4.15 -7.67
CA ASP A 205 -13.18 4.32 -7.47
C ASP A 205 -13.51 5.54 -6.59
N SER A 206 -12.52 5.98 -5.83
CA SER A 206 -12.48 7.12 -4.92
C SER A 206 -11.02 7.55 -4.77
N PRO A 207 -10.72 8.77 -4.31
CA PRO A 207 -9.36 9.14 -3.91
C PRO A 207 -8.87 8.22 -2.78
N LYS A 208 -7.66 7.68 -2.92
CA LYS A 208 -7.12 6.61 -2.08
C LYS A 208 -5.69 6.88 -1.66
N ILE A 209 -5.33 6.37 -0.48
CA ILE A 209 -3.94 6.22 -0.07
C ILE A 209 -3.56 4.75 -0.20
N TYR A 210 -2.51 4.50 -0.97
CA TYR A 210 -1.78 3.26 -1.02
C TYR A 210 -0.50 3.41 -0.22
N ALA A 211 -0.22 2.44 0.64
CA ALA A 211 1.05 2.27 1.31
C ALA A 211 1.81 1.13 0.60
N ARG A 212 2.91 1.47 -0.05
CA ARG A 212 3.79 0.52 -0.75
C ARG A 212 3.02 -0.35 -1.75
N ASP A 213 2.26 0.32 -2.60
CA ASP A 213 1.36 -0.23 -3.62
C ASP A 213 0.06 -0.86 -3.13
N ILE A 214 -0.21 -0.88 -1.83
CA ILE A 214 -1.36 -1.58 -1.26
C ILE A 214 -2.34 -0.58 -0.67
N PHE A 215 -3.62 -0.69 -1.02
CA PHE A 215 -4.67 0.15 -0.46
C PHE A 215 -4.64 0.11 1.08
N MET A 216 -4.62 1.29 1.67
CA MET A 216 -4.69 1.49 3.11
C MET A 216 -6.07 2.01 3.50
N ARG A 217 -6.46 3.16 2.93
CA ARG A 217 -7.73 3.82 3.20
C ARG A 217 -8.09 4.82 2.10
N ASP A 218 -9.36 5.21 2.06
CA ASP A 218 -9.82 6.35 1.27
C ASP A 218 -9.39 7.68 1.92
N ILE A 219 -9.36 8.75 1.13
CA ILE A 219 -9.01 10.11 1.57
C ILE A 219 -9.97 11.11 0.92
N SER A 220 -10.31 12.19 1.63
CA SER A 220 -10.98 13.33 0.99
C SER A 220 -9.92 14.18 0.29
N SER A 221 -9.76 13.99 -1.03
CA SER A 221 -8.72 14.66 -1.83
C SER A 221 -9.13 14.79 -3.30
N LEU A 222 -8.44 15.67 -4.03
CA LEU A 222 -8.48 15.69 -5.49
C LEU A 222 -7.68 14.54 -6.13
N TYR A 223 -6.77 13.91 -5.37
CA TYR A 223 -5.81 12.95 -5.89
C TYR A 223 -5.73 11.69 -5.03
N SER A 224 -5.23 10.63 -5.66
CA SER A 224 -4.80 9.41 -4.96
C SER A 224 -3.28 9.45 -4.74
N TYR A 225 -2.79 8.71 -3.75
CA TYR A 225 -1.38 8.73 -3.33
C TYR A 225 -0.86 7.31 -3.18
N ASN A 226 0.27 6.98 -3.80
CA ASN A 226 1.05 5.78 -3.46
C ASN A 226 2.34 6.21 -2.76
N LEU A 227 2.48 5.84 -1.50
CA LEU A 227 3.48 6.36 -0.58
C LEU A 227 4.30 5.22 0.02
N TRP A 228 5.59 5.47 0.25
CA TRP A 228 6.54 4.44 0.67
C TRP A 228 7.27 4.77 1.97
N GLY A 229 7.46 6.05 2.29
CA GLY A 229 8.40 6.54 3.30
C GLY A 229 7.91 6.49 4.76
N PHE A 230 6.83 5.79 5.06
CA PHE A 230 6.31 5.64 6.42
C PHE A 230 6.05 4.17 6.78
N ASP A 231 5.93 3.92 8.08
CA ASP A 231 5.62 2.61 8.64
C ASP A 231 4.12 2.43 8.85
N MET A 232 3.61 1.26 8.50
CA MET A 232 2.23 0.87 8.74
C MET A 232 2.01 0.36 10.17
N ALA A 233 0.83 0.61 10.72
CA ALA A 233 0.37 -0.06 11.93
C ALA A 233 0.21 -1.58 11.69
N PRO A 234 0.25 -2.43 12.74
CA PRO A 234 0.18 -3.88 12.57
C PRO A 234 -1.10 -4.41 11.91
N ASP A 235 -2.23 -3.70 12.07
CA ASP A 235 -3.51 -3.98 11.42
C ASP A 235 -3.55 -3.53 9.94
N ARG A 236 -2.61 -2.66 9.56
CA ARG A 236 -2.39 -2.14 8.20
C ARG A 236 -3.56 -1.32 7.64
N HIS A 237 -4.36 -0.70 8.51
CA HIS A 237 -5.42 0.24 8.12
C HIS A 237 -4.99 1.71 8.26
N ALA A 238 -3.84 1.96 8.91
CA ALA A 238 -3.30 3.29 9.15
C ALA A 238 -1.77 3.26 9.20
N PRO A 239 -1.11 4.42 9.03
CA PRO A 239 0.28 4.57 9.45
C PRO A 239 0.43 4.33 10.96
N LYS A 240 1.62 3.92 11.39
CA LYS A 240 1.97 3.84 12.82
C LYS A 240 1.93 5.24 13.46
N GLU A 241 2.35 6.25 12.70
CA GLU A 241 2.30 7.66 13.09
C GLU A 241 1.76 8.47 11.91
N GLU A 242 0.60 9.08 12.10
CA GLU A 242 -0.16 9.79 11.07
C GLU A 242 0.65 10.92 10.40
N SER A 243 1.42 11.67 11.21
CA SER A 243 2.28 12.75 10.73
C SER A 243 3.32 12.30 9.70
N HIS A 244 3.84 11.08 9.79
CA HIS A 244 4.84 10.58 8.85
C HIS A 244 4.26 10.38 7.44
N MET A 245 3.00 9.98 7.33
CA MET A 245 2.31 9.88 6.05
C MET A 245 2.16 11.26 5.40
N TRP A 246 1.73 12.26 6.18
CA TRP A 246 1.56 13.63 5.69
C TRP A 246 2.87 14.32 5.31
N VAL A 247 3.97 13.99 6.00
CA VAL A 247 5.32 14.39 5.59
C VAL A 247 5.69 13.74 4.25
N ASP A 248 5.34 12.47 4.04
CA ASP A 248 5.66 11.76 2.80
C ASP A 248 4.86 12.28 1.60
N MET A 249 3.62 12.74 1.82
CA MET A 249 2.86 13.53 0.85
C MET A 249 3.52 14.88 0.56
N GLY A 250 4.02 15.57 1.58
CA GLY A 250 4.77 16.83 1.40
C GLY A 250 6.03 16.66 0.54
N ARG A 251 6.79 15.57 0.76
CA ARG A 251 7.96 15.21 -0.08
C ARG A 251 7.58 15.02 -1.54
N LEU A 252 6.45 14.35 -1.81
CA LEU A 252 5.92 14.16 -3.15
C LEU A 252 5.54 15.50 -3.81
N TRP A 253 4.82 16.36 -3.09
CA TRP A 253 4.43 17.68 -3.60
C TRP A 253 5.63 18.58 -3.92
N CYS A 254 6.73 18.49 -3.15
CA CYS A 254 7.98 19.18 -3.49
C CYS A 254 8.57 18.80 -4.85
N CYS A 255 8.23 17.61 -5.38
CA CYS A 255 8.75 17.08 -6.64
C CYS A 255 7.80 17.29 -7.83
N VAL A 256 6.61 17.86 -7.62
CA VAL A 256 5.65 18.13 -8.70
C VAL A 256 6.14 19.28 -9.55
N SER A 257 6.02 19.15 -10.88
CA SER A 257 6.44 20.17 -11.86
C SER A 257 5.33 20.66 -12.80
N LYS A 258 4.18 19.97 -12.84
CA LYS A 258 3.04 20.34 -13.68
C LYS A 258 2.23 21.47 -13.02
N VAL A 259 2.08 22.58 -13.72
CA VAL A 259 1.40 23.80 -13.25
C VAL A 259 -0.06 23.54 -12.85
N ASP A 260 -0.79 22.71 -13.58
CA ASP A 260 -2.20 22.41 -13.26
C ASP A 260 -2.34 21.65 -11.93
N LEU A 261 -1.41 20.74 -11.63
CA LEU A 261 -1.40 20.02 -10.35
C LEU A 261 -1.05 20.96 -9.19
N MET A 262 -0.08 21.85 -9.41
CA MET A 262 0.29 22.88 -8.44
C MET A 262 -0.87 23.84 -8.14
N GLN A 263 -1.64 24.25 -9.16
CA GLN A 263 -2.85 25.07 -8.96
C GLN A 263 -3.86 24.34 -8.06
N GLY A 264 -4.10 23.05 -8.31
CA GLY A 264 -4.95 22.22 -7.45
C GLY A 264 -4.43 22.17 -6.01
N PHE A 265 -3.14 21.92 -5.81
CA PHE A 265 -2.52 21.91 -4.48
C PHE A 265 -2.64 23.25 -3.75
N LEU A 266 -2.34 24.36 -4.43
CA LEU A 266 -2.44 25.70 -3.86
C LEU A 266 -3.87 26.03 -3.41
N ASN A 267 -4.88 25.56 -4.14
CA ASN A 267 -6.28 25.72 -3.74
C ASN A 267 -6.65 24.86 -2.51
N MET A 268 -6.01 23.70 -2.33
CA MET A 268 -6.19 22.87 -1.14
C MET A 268 -5.51 23.48 0.09
N VAL A 269 -4.31 24.06 -0.05
CA VAL A 269 -3.51 24.56 1.09
C VAL A 269 -3.66 26.06 1.35
N HIS A 270 -4.48 26.79 0.59
CA HIS A 270 -4.85 28.17 0.92
C HIS A 270 -5.56 28.21 2.29
N ASP A 271 -5.48 29.33 3.01
CA ASP A 271 -6.16 29.52 4.30
C ASP A 271 -7.09 30.76 4.25
N PRO A 272 -8.42 30.57 4.26
CA PRO A 272 -9.14 29.29 4.31
C PRO A 272 -9.05 28.52 2.98
N PRO A 273 -9.17 27.18 2.97
CA PRO A 273 -9.07 26.38 1.73
C PRO A 273 -10.10 26.81 0.69
N VAL A 274 -9.65 26.91 -0.56
CA VAL A 274 -10.57 27.12 -1.71
C VAL A 274 -11.29 25.81 -2.04
N ILE A 275 -10.58 24.70 -1.89
CA ILE A 275 -11.10 23.34 -2.00
C ILE A 275 -10.73 22.63 -0.70
N GLU A 276 -11.73 22.32 0.11
CA GLU A 276 -11.55 21.64 1.39
C GLU A 276 -11.18 20.17 1.16
N THR A 277 -9.99 19.77 1.61
CA THR A 277 -9.51 18.38 1.55
C THR A 277 -8.78 18.00 2.84
N ASP A 278 -8.42 16.73 2.99
CA ASP A 278 -7.64 16.30 4.16
C ASP A 278 -6.24 16.94 4.17
N GLU A 279 -5.66 17.23 3.00
CA GLU A 279 -4.38 17.93 2.88
C GLU A 279 -4.41 19.34 3.45
N SER A 280 -5.56 20.04 3.34
CA SER A 280 -5.73 21.43 3.80
C SER A 280 -5.21 21.65 5.22
N HIS A 281 -5.41 20.65 6.09
CA HIS A 281 -5.09 20.73 7.51
C HIS A 281 -3.87 19.93 7.91
N ASN A 282 -3.51 18.90 7.13
CA ASN A 282 -2.59 17.87 7.60
C ASN A 282 -1.26 17.83 6.85
N VAL A 283 -1.20 18.26 5.58
CA VAL A 283 0.02 18.12 4.78
C VAL A 283 1.18 18.87 5.42
N ASN A 284 2.34 18.21 5.49
CA ASN A 284 3.51 18.76 6.16
C ASN A 284 4.67 18.86 5.19
N MET A 285 5.01 20.11 4.83
CA MET A 285 6.16 20.43 3.99
C MET A 285 7.25 21.17 4.80
N ASN A 286 7.35 20.93 6.10
CA ASN A 286 8.43 21.49 6.90
C ASN A 286 9.78 20.92 6.46
N THR A 287 10.77 21.79 6.22
CA THR A 287 12.11 21.42 5.75
C THR A 287 12.77 20.35 6.64
N TYR A 288 12.64 20.48 7.96
CA TYR A 288 13.23 19.55 8.92
C TYR A 288 12.56 18.18 8.87
N SER A 289 11.23 18.14 8.88
CA SER A 289 10.47 16.89 8.89
C SER A 289 10.64 16.09 7.58
N MET A 290 10.67 16.78 6.43
CA MET A 290 10.83 16.11 5.15
C MET A 290 12.23 15.52 4.96
N GLY A 291 13.27 16.15 5.50
CA GLY A 291 14.65 15.69 5.33
C GLY A 291 15.16 15.84 3.89
N TYR A 292 15.95 14.87 3.43
CA TYR A 292 16.72 14.95 2.18
C TYR A 292 16.19 14.01 1.10
N ASN A 293 16.20 14.49 -0.14
CA ASN A 293 15.95 13.69 -1.32
C ASN A 293 17.16 12.76 -1.55
N PRO A 294 16.97 11.42 -1.57
CA PRO A 294 18.07 10.46 -1.66
C PRO A 294 18.74 10.41 -3.04
N VAL A 295 18.20 11.11 -4.04
CA VAL A 295 18.74 11.17 -5.39
C VAL A 295 19.63 12.39 -5.57
N THR A 296 19.15 13.56 -5.15
CA THR A 296 19.87 14.83 -5.33
C THR A 296 20.77 15.16 -4.14
N ASN A 297 20.58 14.48 -3.00
CA ASN A 297 21.24 14.77 -1.73
C ASN A 297 21.00 16.22 -1.25
N SER A 298 19.86 16.80 -1.62
CA SER A 298 19.39 18.12 -1.17
C SER A 298 18.16 17.98 -0.29
N ALA A 299 17.85 18.97 0.54
CA ALA A 299 16.57 18.97 1.27
C ALA A 299 15.39 18.94 0.27
N TYR A 300 14.30 18.22 0.59
CA TYR A 300 13.13 18.18 -0.30
C TYR A 300 12.57 19.57 -0.59
N ALA A 301 12.58 20.47 0.41
CA ALA A 301 12.11 21.84 0.24
C ALA A 301 12.90 22.62 -0.84
N GLU A 302 14.15 22.25 -1.13
CA GLU A 302 14.94 22.88 -2.20
C GLU A 302 14.42 22.50 -3.60
N GLN A 303 13.71 21.39 -3.74
CA GLN A 303 13.10 20.98 -5.02
C GLN A 303 11.98 21.96 -5.45
N VAL A 304 11.33 22.62 -4.49
CA VAL A 304 10.37 23.70 -4.78
C VAL A 304 11.07 24.92 -5.40
N ARG A 305 12.29 25.23 -4.94
CA ARG A 305 13.12 26.29 -5.54
C ARG A 305 13.54 25.95 -6.97
N GLU A 306 13.94 24.69 -7.21
CA GLU A 306 14.30 24.23 -8.56
C GLU A 306 13.14 24.32 -9.55
N SER A 307 11.90 24.17 -9.06
CA SER A 307 10.66 24.29 -9.84
C SER A 307 9.95 25.64 -9.65
N ALA A 308 10.65 26.68 -9.18
CA ALA A 308 10.04 27.95 -8.76
C ALA A 308 9.22 28.63 -9.86
N VAL A 309 9.64 28.55 -11.12
CA VAL A 309 8.89 29.11 -12.26
C VAL A 309 7.49 28.50 -12.37
N GLY A 310 7.37 27.19 -12.13
CA GLY A 310 6.08 26.49 -12.16
C GLY A 310 5.18 26.91 -11.00
N TRP A 311 5.73 26.92 -9.78
CA TRP A 311 5.02 27.34 -8.57
C TRP A 311 4.55 28.79 -8.63
N LEU A 312 5.41 29.71 -9.07
CA LEU A 312 5.06 31.12 -9.23
C LEU A 312 3.98 31.30 -10.31
N LYS A 313 4.07 30.56 -11.42
CA LYS A 313 3.03 30.60 -12.45
C LYS A 313 1.69 30.07 -11.93
N ALA A 314 1.68 28.94 -11.22
CA ALA A 314 0.47 28.37 -10.62
C ALA A 314 -0.16 29.33 -9.60
N TRP A 315 0.67 29.96 -8.77
CA TRP A 315 0.23 30.97 -7.79
C TRP A 315 -0.48 32.14 -8.45
N LYS A 316 0.15 32.73 -9.48
CA LYS A 316 -0.42 33.87 -10.22
C LYS A 316 -1.72 33.51 -10.95
N LEU A 317 -1.82 32.29 -11.48
CA LEU A 317 -3.05 31.83 -12.14
C LEU A 317 -4.22 31.69 -11.15
N ASN A 318 -3.96 31.23 -9.92
CA ASN A 318 -5.00 31.09 -8.89
C ASN A 318 -5.38 32.41 -8.24
N PHE A 319 -4.39 33.26 -7.92
CA PHE A 319 -4.58 34.39 -6.99
C PHE A 319 -4.30 35.77 -7.61
N GLY A 320 -3.77 35.81 -8.83
CA GLY A 320 -3.48 37.04 -9.56
C GLY A 320 -1.99 37.45 -9.55
N GLU A 321 -1.62 38.34 -10.47
CA GLU A 321 -0.22 38.79 -10.67
C GLU A 321 0.38 39.51 -9.46
N ALA A 322 -0.47 40.17 -8.66
CA ALA A 322 -0.07 40.95 -7.50
C ALA A 322 -0.20 40.17 -6.17
N ALA A 323 -0.45 38.85 -6.22
CA ALA A 323 -0.60 38.04 -5.01
C ALA A 323 0.77 37.69 -4.40
N VAL A 324 0.88 37.81 -3.08
CA VAL A 324 2.05 37.37 -2.29
C VAL A 324 1.63 36.46 -1.14
N ILE A 325 2.54 35.60 -0.69
CA ILE A 325 2.32 34.78 0.50
C ILE A 325 2.41 35.67 1.75
N ARG A 326 1.35 35.64 2.54
CA ARG A 326 1.28 36.27 3.86
C ARG A 326 2.10 35.49 4.86
N THR A 327 3.07 36.13 5.51
CA THR A 327 3.85 35.57 6.60
C THR A 327 3.62 36.32 7.92
N SER A 328 3.13 37.56 7.89
CA SER A 328 2.69 38.30 9.08
C SER A 328 1.53 39.25 8.79
N ASP A 329 0.53 39.25 9.68
CA ASP A 329 -0.59 40.20 9.69
C ASP A 329 -0.16 41.66 9.84
N ARG A 330 1.00 41.91 10.45
CA ARG A 330 1.57 43.25 10.64
C ARG A 330 1.86 43.97 9.33
N TRP A 331 1.97 43.23 8.24
CA TRP A 331 2.42 43.74 6.94
C TRP A 331 1.26 44.01 5.98
N ASP A 332 0.04 43.56 6.30
CA ASP A 332 -1.11 43.63 5.38
C ASP A 332 -1.39 45.04 4.85
N ASN A 333 -1.33 46.06 5.72
CA ASN A 333 -1.54 47.46 5.33
C ASN A 333 -0.46 47.96 4.36
N MET A 334 0.80 47.55 4.57
CA MET A 334 1.92 47.93 3.70
C MET A 334 1.84 47.23 2.35
N VAL A 335 1.57 45.92 2.35
CA VAL A 335 1.35 45.12 1.13
C VAL A 335 0.24 45.73 0.28
N THR A 336 -0.88 46.10 0.90
CA THR A 336 -2.01 46.75 0.23
C THR A 336 -1.62 48.12 -0.34
N HIS A 337 -0.87 48.93 0.42
CA HIS A 337 -0.38 50.23 -0.04
C HIS A 337 0.55 50.13 -1.26
N LEU A 338 1.36 49.07 -1.33
CA LEU A 338 2.25 48.76 -2.46
C LEU A 338 1.51 48.14 -3.67
N GLY A 339 0.19 47.94 -3.58
CA GLY A 339 -0.64 47.41 -4.66
C GLY A 339 -0.67 45.88 -4.77
N TYR A 340 -0.23 45.16 -3.73
CA TYR A 340 -0.24 43.70 -3.67
C TYR A 340 -1.42 43.16 -2.86
N THR A 341 -1.76 41.89 -3.06
CA THR A 341 -2.76 41.16 -2.26
C THR A 341 -2.10 40.07 -1.43
N SER A 342 -2.41 40.05 -0.14
CA SER A 342 -1.82 39.12 0.83
C SER A 342 -2.68 37.86 0.95
N HIS A 343 -2.12 36.69 0.65
CA HIS A 343 -2.82 35.39 0.73
C HIS A 343 -2.13 34.46 1.72
N ARG A 344 -2.90 33.84 2.60
CA ARG A 344 -2.36 32.88 3.57
C ARG A 344 -2.45 31.46 3.00
N VAL A 345 -1.45 30.65 3.34
CA VAL A 345 -1.45 29.20 3.14
C VAL A 345 -1.25 28.50 4.47
N SER A 346 -1.53 27.20 4.53
CA SER A 346 -1.31 26.37 5.71
C SER A 346 0.11 26.54 6.27
N TRP A 347 0.20 26.67 7.59
CA TRP A 347 1.44 27.00 8.29
C TRP A 347 2.58 26.01 8.01
N ASN A 348 2.26 24.71 7.93
CA ASN A 348 3.24 23.65 7.64
C ASN A 348 3.75 23.66 6.18
N VAL A 349 3.21 24.54 5.33
CA VAL A 349 3.52 24.62 3.90
C VAL A 349 4.17 25.97 3.54
N GLN A 350 3.83 27.03 4.28
CA GLN A 350 4.26 28.40 4.03
C GLN A 350 5.78 28.52 3.80
N GLU A 351 6.61 28.03 4.72
CA GLU A 351 8.08 28.14 4.65
C GLU A 351 8.65 27.58 3.33
N THR A 352 8.14 26.43 2.91
CA THR A 352 8.64 25.74 1.72
C THR A 352 8.16 26.43 0.44
N LEU A 353 6.90 26.88 0.38
CA LEU A 353 6.40 27.64 -0.77
C LEU A 353 7.07 29.01 -0.91
N SER A 354 7.46 29.65 0.19
CA SER A 354 8.24 30.90 0.18
C SER A 354 9.61 30.77 -0.51
N LYS A 355 10.09 29.55 -0.78
CA LYS A 355 11.31 29.34 -1.58
C LYS A 355 11.10 29.60 -3.08
N ALA A 356 9.85 29.64 -3.55
CA ALA A 356 9.48 29.83 -4.95
C ALA A 356 8.54 31.02 -5.19
N ILE A 357 7.70 31.35 -4.21
CA ILE A 357 6.67 32.37 -4.33
C ILE A 357 7.03 33.56 -3.43
N THR A 358 6.92 34.77 -3.98
CA THR A 358 7.17 36.02 -3.27
C THR A 358 6.29 36.14 -2.02
N THR A 359 6.92 36.52 -0.91
CA THR A 359 6.23 36.78 0.35
C THR A 359 6.00 38.27 0.57
N ASP A 360 5.09 38.60 1.47
CA ASP A 360 4.96 39.94 2.03
C ASP A 360 6.27 40.48 2.63
N LYS A 361 7.14 39.60 3.17
CA LYS A 361 8.49 39.96 3.66
C LYS A 361 9.41 40.47 2.56
N ASP A 362 9.30 39.90 1.36
CA ASP A 362 10.27 40.14 0.28
C ASP A 362 10.03 41.50 -0.40
N ILE A 363 8.83 42.06 -0.24
CA ILE A 363 8.42 43.34 -0.85
C ILE A 363 8.44 44.52 0.13
N ILE A 364 8.68 44.27 1.42
CA ILE A 364 8.82 45.28 2.49
C ILE A 364 10.30 45.42 2.84
#